data_AF-A0ABD3CTW1-F1
#
_entry.id   AF-A0ABD3CTW1-F1
#
_cell.length_a   1.000
_cell.length_b   1.000
_cell.length_c   1.000
_cell.angle_alpha   90.00
_cell.angle_beta   90.00
_cell.angle_gamma   90.00
#
_symmetry.space_group_name_H-M   'P 1'
#
loop_
_entity.id
_entity.type
_entity.pdbx_description
1 polymer ?
#
loop_
_entity_poly.entity_id
_entity_poly.type
_entity_poly.pdbx_seq_one_letter_code
_entity_poly.pdbx_strand_id
1 'polypeptide(L)'
;MELTPQQLKNYDGSDPSKPIYVAIRARVYDVSTGKSFYGPGGAYCIFSGKDASRALAKMSKDESDVVPNLDGLTEKEIGVLDDWEKKFQAKYPIVGTVVNN
;
A
#
# COMPACT_ATOMS: atom_id res chain seq x y z
N MET A 1 14.08 5.77 1.73
CA MET A 1 13.79 6.76 0.67
C MET A 1 12.54 7.54 1.04
N GLU A 2 12.35 8.74 0.48
CA GLU A 2 11.12 9.52 0.63
C GLU A 2 10.46 9.65 -0.74
N LEU A 3 9.16 9.39 -0.82
CA LEU A 3 8.38 9.44 -2.06
C LEU A 3 7.15 10.33 -1.86
N THR A 4 6.83 11.17 -2.83
CA THR A 4 5.49 11.77 -2.87
C THR A 4 4.46 10.75 -3.33
N PRO A 5 3.16 10.94 -3.03
CA PRO A 5 2.10 10.09 -3.59
C PRO A 5 2.16 9.98 -5.12
N GLN A 6 2.56 11.06 -5.80
CA GLN A 6 2.69 11.07 -7.25
C GLN A 6 3.90 10.25 -7.74
N GLN A 7 5.01 10.25 -7.00
CA GLN A 7 6.16 9.41 -7.32
C GLN A 7 5.88 7.94 -7.04
N LEU A 8 5.15 7.62 -5.96
CA LEU A 8 4.79 6.26 -5.60
C LEU A 8 4.00 5.54 -6.71
N LYS A 9 3.13 6.26 -7.43
CA LYS A 9 2.35 5.72 -8.57
C LYS A 9 3.21 5.07 -9.66
N ASN A 10 4.49 5.44 -9.78
CA ASN A 10 5.39 4.85 -10.77
C ASN A 10 5.84 3.42 -10.42
N TYR A 11 5.44 2.89 -9.26
CA TYR A 11 5.78 1.58 -8.73
C TYR A 11 4.55 0.67 -8.60
N ASP A 12 3.60 0.81 -9.53
CA ASP A 12 2.35 0.03 -9.60
C ASP A 12 2.53 -1.37 -10.23
N GLY A 13 3.73 -1.67 -10.73
CA GLY A 13 4.06 -2.94 -11.40
C GLY A 13 3.75 -2.99 -12.89
N SER A 14 3.27 -1.90 -13.50
CA SER A 14 3.11 -1.79 -14.95
C SER A 14 4.44 -1.83 -15.71
N ASP A 15 5.50 -1.27 -15.12
CA ASP A 15 6.86 -1.32 -15.61
C ASP A 15 7.61 -2.52 -15.01
N PRO A 16 7.95 -3.56 -15.80
CA PRO A 16 8.62 -4.75 -15.30
C PRO A 16 10.06 -4.52 -14.84
N SER A 17 10.66 -3.37 -15.17
CA SER A 17 12.02 -2.98 -14.72
C SER A 17 12.03 -2.36 -13.32
N LYS A 18 10.86 -1.99 -12.80
CA LYS A 18 10.70 -1.35 -11.48
C LYS A 18 10.17 -2.34 -10.45
N PRO A 19 10.52 -2.14 -9.16
CA PRO A 19 9.86 -2.85 -8.08
C PRO A 19 8.39 -2.40 -7.94
N ILE A 20 7.61 -3.20 -7.20
CA ILE A 20 6.21 -2.91 -6.90
C ILE A 20 6.12 -2.47 -5.45
N TYR A 21 5.57 -1.29 -5.21
CA TYR A 21 5.47 -0.71 -3.88
C TYR A 21 4.02 -0.56 -3.44
N VAL A 22 3.78 -0.75 -2.14
CA VAL A 22 2.52 -0.43 -1.48
C VAL A 22 2.84 0.35 -0.22
N ALA A 23 2.12 1.45 0.04
CA ALA A 23 2.26 2.18 1.28
C ALA A 23 1.16 1.82 2.29
N ILE A 24 1.54 1.71 3.56
CA ILE A 24 0.64 1.55 4.71
C ILE A 24 1.14 2.47 5.82
N ARG A 25 0.28 3.37 6.30
CA ARG A 25 0.59 4.47 7.22
C ARG A 25 1.81 5.26 6.77
N ALA A 26 1.82 5.62 5.49
CA ALA A 26 2.95 6.26 4.83
C ALA A 26 4.27 5.46 4.87
N ARG A 27 4.33 4.21 5.34
CA ARG A 27 5.51 3.34 5.21
C ARG A 27 5.43 2.59 3.89
N VAL A 28 6.48 2.67 3.08
CA VAL A 28 6.55 2.04 1.76
C VAL A 28 7.17 0.65 1.89
N TYR A 29 6.40 -0.37 1.50
CA TYR A 29 6.80 -1.77 1.48
C TYR A 29 7.12 -2.20 0.05
N ASP A 30 8.23 -2.91 -0.13
CA ASP A 30 8.54 -3.58 -1.40
C ASP A 30 7.82 -4.93 -1.49
N VAL A 31 6.76 -4.97 -2.28
CA VAL A 31 5.93 -6.15 -2.49
C VAL A 31 6.27 -6.90 -3.78
N SER A 32 7.44 -6.65 -4.37
CA SER A 32 7.88 -7.28 -5.63
C SER A 32 7.92 -8.81 -5.56
N THR A 33 8.21 -9.39 -4.38
CA THR A 33 8.15 -10.85 -4.14
C THR A 33 6.73 -11.40 -4.27
N GLY A 34 5.71 -10.55 -4.15
CA GLY A 34 4.29 -10.84 -4.35
C GLY A 34 3.75 -10.41 -5.72
N LYS A 35 4.58 -10.31 -6.77
CA LYS A 35 4.18 -9.82 -8.10
C LYS A 35 2.92 -10.47 -8.68
N SER A 36 2.63 -11.74 -8.40
CA SER A 36 1.39 -12.41 -8.83
C SER A 36 0.12 -11.81 -8.21
N PHE A 37 0.25 -11.15 -7.07
CA PHE A 37 -0.85 -10.53 -6.34
C PHE A 37 -0.97 -9.03 -6.61
N TYR A 38 0.16 -8.33 -6.64
CA TYR A 38 0.21 -6.86 -6.73
C TYR A 38 0.53 -6.35 -8.14
N GLY A 39 1.10 -7.19 -9.00
CA GLY A 39 1.34 -6.82 -10.40
C GLY A 39 0.05 -6.72 -11.21
N PRO A 40 0.13 -6.22 -12.47
CA PRO A 40 -1.01 -6.10 -13.37
C PRO A 40 -1.80 -7.42 -13.48
N GLY A 41 -3.13 -7.34 -13.30
CA GLY A 41 -4.04 -8.50 -13.30
C GLY A 41 -4.09 -9.30 -11.99
N GLY A 42 -3.25 -8.97 -11.01
CA GLY A 42 -3.28 -9.59 -9.68
C GLY A 42 -4.46 -9.13 -8.83
N ALA A 43 -4.88 -9.96 -7.87
CA ALA A 43 -6.07 -9.71 -7.03
C ALA A 43 -5.98 -8.50 -6.10
N TYR A 44 -4.77 -7.94 -5.92
CA TYR A 44 -4.45 -6.78 -5.08
C TYR A 44 -3.71 -5.69 -5.86
N CYS A 45 -3.74 -5.73 -7.20
CA CYS A 45 -3.07 -4.74 -8.04
C CYS A 45 -3.52 -3.30 -7.78
N ILE A 46 -4.76 -3.11 -7.29
CA ILE A 46 -5.33 -1.80 -6.98
C ILE A 46 -4.59 -1.05 -5.86
N PHE A 47 -3.83 -1.76 -5.02
CA PHE A 47 -3.04 -1.18 -3.93
C PHE A 47 -1.64 -0.73 -4.37
N SER A 48 -1.16 -1.25 -5.50
CA SER A 48 0.18 -1.00 -6.00
C SER A 48 0.36 0.46 -6.41
N GLY A 49 1.51 1.03 -6.05
CA GLY A 49 1.82 2.44 -6.30
C GLY A 49 0.97 3.44 -5.49
N LYS A 50 0.25 2.98 -4.45
CA LYS A 50 -0.64 3.82 -3.65
C LYS A 50 -0.45 3.56 -2.15
N ASP A 51 -1.00 4.45 -1.34
CA ASP A 51 -1.19 4.20 0.09
C ASP A 51 -2.55 3.54 0.31
N ALA A 52 -2.53 2.29 0.73
CA ALA A 52 -3.70 1.43 0.88
C ALA A 52 -4.22 1.40 2.32
N SER A 53 -3.80 2.31 3.19
CA SER A 53 -4.11 2.24 4.62
C SER A 53 -5.61 2.16 4.91
N ARG A 54 -6.41 3.04 4.30
CA ARG A 54 -7.86 3.03 4.50
C ARG A 54 -8.52 1.78 3.93
N ALA A 55 -8.13 1.37 2.72
CA ALA A 55 -8.63 0.17 2.09
C ALA A 55 -8.38 -1.08 2.95
N LEU A 56 -7.18 -1.21 3.51
CA LEU A 56 -6.83 -2.33 4.41
C LEU A 56 -7.62 -2.28 5.71
N ALA A 57 -7.78 -1.10 6.32
CA ALA A 57 -8.58 -0.91 7.53
C ALA A 57 -10.04 -1.35 7.33
N LYS A 58 -10.62 -1.00 6.18
CA LYS A 58 -12.00 -1.33 5.81
C LYS A 58 -12.16 -2.73 5.19
N MET A 59 -11.05 -3.43 4.93
CA MET A 59 -11.02 -4.66 4.11
C MET A 59 -11.67 -4.47 2.73
N SER A 60 -11.50 -3.29 2.15
CA SER A 60 -12.10 -2.86 0.89
C SER A 60 -11.14 -3.03 -0.29
N LYS A 61 -11.69 -3.24 -1.48
CA LYS A 61 -10.98 -3.19 -2.76
C LYS A 61 -11.53 -2.10 -3.67
N ASP A 62 -12.33 -1.18 -3.13
CA ASP A 62 -12.85 -0.05 -3.89
C ASP A 62 -11.76 0.99 -4.07
N GLU A 63 -11.61 1.52 -5.29
CA GLU A 63 -10.57 2.50 -5.59
C GLU A 63 -10.68 3.76 -4.72
N SER A 64 -11.90 4.16 -4.37
CA SER A 64 -12.17 5.31 -3.50
C SER A 64 -11.66 5.14 -2.07
N ASP A 65 -11.48 3.90 -1.62
CA ASP A 65 -10.90 3.61 -0.30
C ASP A 65 -9.37 3.48 -0.35
N VAL A 66 -8.74 3.45 -1.52
CA VAL A 66 -7.26 3.35 -1.65
C VAL A 66 -6.63 4.72 -1.49
N VAL A 67 -6.72 5.24 -0.27
CA VAL A 67 -6.22 6.56 0.14
C VAL A 67 -5.49 6.45 1.49
N PRO A 68 -4.54 7.37 1.77
CA PRO A 68 -3.83 7.40 3.05
C PRO A 68 -4.70 7.86 4.23
N ASN A 69 -5.87 8.46 3.97
CA ASN A 69 -6.68 9.11 4.99
C ASN A 69 -7.36 8.10 5.95
N LEU A 70 -7.06 8.24 7.24
CA LEU A 70 -7.62 7.42 8.31
C LEU A 70 -8.79 8.09 9.04
N ASP A 71 -9.15 9.32 8.69
CA ASP A 71 -10.25 10.03 9.33
C ASP A 71 -11.59 9.27 9.18
N GLY A 72 -12.36 9.26 10.26
CA GLY A 72 -13.66 8.61 10.33
C GLY A 72 -13.61 7.08 10.38
N LEU A 73 -12.44 6.46 10.53
CA LEU A 73 -12.34 5.03 10.82
C LEU A 73 -12.65 4.75 12.29
N THR A 74 -13.36 3.66 12.54
CA THR A 74 -13.65 3.14 13.88
C THR A 74 -12.42 2.49 14.51
N GLU A 75 -12.39 2.37 15.84
CA GLU A 75 -11.31 1.66 16.54
C GLU A 75 -11.13 0.23 16.05
N LYS A 76 -12.22 -0.43 15.67
CA LYS A 76 -12.19 -1.78 15.07
C LYS A 76 -11.46 -1.79 13.73
N GLU A 77 -11.74 -0.84 12.85
CA GLU A 77 -11.06 -0.72 11.55
C GLU A 77 -9.58 -0.36 11.72
N ILE A 78 -9.25 0.48 12.70
CA ILE A 78 -7.86 0.77 13.06
C ILE A 78 -7.14 -0.49 13.57
N GLY A 79 -7.78 -1.32 14.39
CA GLY A 79 -7.23 -2.60 14.81
C GLY A 79 -6.96 -3.56 13.64
N VAL A 80 -7.88 -3.61 12.66
CA VAL A 80 -7.67 -4.38 11.42
C VAL A 80 -6.46 -3.86 10.64
N LEU A 81 -6.29 -2.54 10.55
CA LEU A 81 -5.13 -1.92 9.93
C LEU A 81 -3.82 -2.28 10.66
N ASP A 82 -3.81 -2.27 11.99
CA ASP A 82 -2.65 -2.66 12.80
C ASP A 82 -2.22 -4.10 12.50
N ASP A 83 -3.18 -5.02 12.37
CA ASP A 83 -2.90 -6.42 12.02
C ASP A 83 -2.34 -6.55 10.60
N TRP A 84 -2.87 -5.78 9.64
CA TRP A 84 -2.33 -5.75 8.28
C TRP A 84 -0.92 -5.18 8.26
N GLU A 85 -0.65 -4.09 8.97
CA GLU A 85 0.67 -3.49 9.07
C GLU A 85 1.69 -4.51 9.60
N LYS A 86 1.39 -5.22 10.70
CA LYS A 86 2.25 -6.28 11.24
C LYS A 86 2.52 -7.39 10.24
N LYS A 87 1.49 -7.85 9.51
CA LYS A 87 1.64 -8.88 8.46
C LYS A 87 2.54 -8.41 7.32
N PHE A 88 2.42 -7.16 6.90
CA PHE A 88 3.28 -6.59 5.86
C PHE A 88 4.71 -6.44 6.36
N GLN A 89 4.94 -5.94 7.56
CA GLN A 89 6.26 -5.81 8.18
C GLN A 89 6.99 -7.16 8.31
N ALA A 90 6.26 -8.24 8.61
CA ALA A 90 6.84 -9.57 8.70
C ALA A 90 7.21 -10.17 7.33
N LYS A 91 6.57 -9.74 6.25
CA LYS A 91 6.66 -10.37 4.92
C LYS A 91 7.47 -9.56 3.91
N TYR A 92 7.45 -8.23 4.00
CA TYR A 92 8.01 -7.33 3.01
C TYR A 92 8.94 -6.31 3.68
N PRO A 93 10.09 -6.00 3.08
CA PRO A 93 10.97 -4.98 3.62
C PRO A 93 10.36 -3.59 3.46
N ILE A 94 10.54 -2.74 4.47
CA ILE A 94 10.26 -1.31 4.37
C ILE A 94 11.42 -0.65 3.65
N VAL A 95 11.14 0.05 2.55
CA VAL A 95 12.16 0.72 1.72
C VAL A 95 12.09 2.24 1.81
N GLY A 96 11.02 2.79 2.39
CA GLY A 96 10.88 4.23 2.53
C GLY A 96 9.60 4.69 3.20
N THR A 97 9.32 5.97 3.00
CA THR A 97 8.12 6.65 3.49
C THR A 97 7.48 7.53 2.42
N VAL A 98 6.18 7.77 2.54
CA VAL A 98 5.42 8.71 1.73
C VAL A 98 5.40 10.07 2.43
N VAL A 99 5.74 11.14 1.73
CA VAL A 99 5.74 12.51 2.24
C VAL A 99 4.89 13.42 1.37
N ASN A 100 4.08 14.28 2.00
CA ASN A 100 3.32 15.33 1.32
C ASN A 100 4.17 16.60 1.37
N ASN A 101 4.91 16.88 0.29
CA ASN A 101 5.59 18.17 0.09
C ASN A 101 4.62 19.25 -0.36
#